data_AF-A0A7L4MEH5-F1
#
_entry.id   AF-A0A7L4MEH5-F1
#
_cell.length_a   1.000
_cell.length_b   1.000
_cell.length_c   1.000
_cell.angle_alpha   90.00
_cell.angle_beta   90.00
_cell.angle_gamma   90.00
#
_symmetry.space_group_name_H-M   'P 1'
#
loop_
_entity.id
_entity.type
_entity.pdbx_description
1 polymer ?
#
loop_
_entity_poly.entity_id
_entity_poly.type
_entity_poly.pdbx_seq_one_letter_code
_entity_poly.pdbx_strand_id
1 'polypeptide(L)' 'EKHPVFLFLGSLAENQISNKGAKALARSLMVNRSLTALDLRSNSIGPTGAKALADALKKNQVLLSLK' A
#
# COMPACT_ATOMS: atom_id res chain seq x y z
N GLU A 1 0.81 12.73 -26.11
CA GLU A 1 1.30 11.39 -25.72
C GLU A 1 1.28 11.25 -24.20
N LYS A 2 0.43 10.40 -23.65
CA LYS A 2 0.50 9.97 -22.24
C LYS A 2 0.26 8.47 -22.24
N HIS A 3 1.33 7.70 -22.10
CA HIS A 3 1.29 6.25 -22.04
C HIS A 3 0.27 5.81 -20.97
N PRO A 4 -0.70 4.94 -21.28
CA PRO A 4 -1.53 4.33 -20.26
C PRO A 4 -0.66 3.33 -19.51
N VAL A 5 -0.01 3.79 -18.45
CA VAL A 5 0.51 2.89 -17.42
C VAL A 5 -0.71 2.13 -16.92
N PHE A 6 -0.72 0.80 -17.05
CA PHE A 6 -1.79 -0.06 -16.55
C PHE A 6 -1.95 0.22 -15.04
N LEU A 7 -2.91 1.07 -14.67
CA LEU A 7 -3.15 1.47 -13.29
C LEU A 7 -3.85 0.31 -12.58
N PHE A 8 -3.08 -0.59 -11.97
CA PHE A 8 -3.67 -1.58 -11.07
C PHE A 8 -4.01 -0.88 -9.74
N LEU A 9 -5.29 -0.85 -9.41
CA LEU A 9 -5.84 -0.23 -8.20
C LEU A 9 -6.30 -1.34 -7.24
N GLY A 10 -5.85 -1.30 -5.99
CA GLY A 10 -6.32 -2.20 -4.93
C GLY A 10 -7.02 -1.40 -3.84
N SER A 11 -8.27 -1.75 -3.49
CA SER A 11 -8.94 -1.21 -2.30
C SER A 11 -8.97 -2.26 -1.21
N LEU A 12 -8.46 -1.89 -0.04
CA LEU A 12 -8.55 -2.64 1.20
C LEU A 12 -9.17 -1.78 2.31
N ALA A 13 -9.92 -0.74 1.94
CA ALA A 13 -10.63 0.08 2.90
C ALA A 13 -11.63 -0.75 3.73
N GLU A 14 -11.85 -0.34 4.99
CA GLU A 14 -12.88 -0.94 5.87
C GLU A 14 -12.66 -2.43 6.21
N ASN A 15 -11.42 -2.93 6.16
CA ASN A 15 -11.09 -4.35 6.39
C ASN A 15 -10.49 -4.67 7.78
N GLN A 16 -10.59 -3.75 8.74
CA GLN A 16 -10.04 -3.90 10.09
C GLN A 16 -8.56 -4.32 10.12
N ILE A 17 -7.77 -3.86 9.14
CA ILE A 17 -6.34 -4.19 9.05
C ILE A 17 -5.63 -3.65 10.28
N SER A 18 -5.10 -4.57 11.09
CA SER A 18 -4.30 -4.24 12.27
C SER A 18 -2.84 -3.93 11.90
N ASN A 19 -2.04 -3.54 12.89
CA ASN A 19 -0.58 -3.42 12.74
C ASN A 19 0.08 -4.66 12.12
N LYS A 20 -0.40 -5.86 12.45
CA LYS A 20 0.14 -7.12 11.91
C LYS A 20 -0.18 -7.26 10.42
N GLY A 21 -1.41 -6.93 10.02
CA GLY A 21 -1.84 -6.91 8.63
C GLY A 21 -1.07 -5.88 7.81
N ALA A 22 -0.90 -4.65 8.32
CA ALA A 22 -0.12 -3.61 7.68
C ALA A 22 1.35 -4.01 7.47
N LYS A 23 1.98 -4.70 8.44
CA LYS A 23 3.34 -5.24 8.28
C LYS A 23 3.42 -6.33 7.21
N ALA A 24 2.40 -7.17 7.08
CA ALA A 24 2.35 -8.17 6.01
C ALA A 24 2.20 -7.49 4.64
N LEU A 25 1.31 -6.51 4.55
CA LEU A 25 1.10 -5.72 3.34
C LEU A 25 2.37 -4.95 2.92
N ALA A 26 3.08 -4.37 3.88
CA ALA A 26 4.36 -3.71 3.64
C ALA A 26 5.38 -4.64 2.97
N ARG A 27 5.48 -5.90 3.42
CA ARG A 27 6.35 -6.90 2.76
C ARG A 27 5.90 -7.20 1.33
N SER A 28 4.61 -7.32 1.09
CA SER A 28 4.07 -7.52 -0.27
C SER A 28 4.33 -6.31 -1.17
N LEU A 29 4.20 -5.08 -0.65
CA LEU A 29 4.49 -3.85 -1.40
C LEU A 29 5.97 -3.75 -1.80
N MET A 30 6.91 -4.31 -1.02
CA MET A 30 8.33 -4.29 -1.39
C MET A 30 8.65 -5.09 -2.65
N VAL A 31 7.85 -6.12 -2.96
CA VAL A 31 8.06 -6.99 -4.14
C VAL A 31 7.06 -6.72 -5.26
N ASN A 32 5.91 -6.11 -4.95
CA ASN A 32 4.91 -5.75 -5.94
C ASN A 32 5.44 -4.65 -6.88
N ARG A 33 5.26 -4.85 -8.20
CA ARG A 33 5.70 -3.93 -9.27
C ARG A 33 4.57 -3.55 -10.23
N SER A 34 3.32 -3.82 -9.87
CA SER A 34 2.14 -3.54 -10.70
C SER A 34 1.11 -2.64 -10.02
N LEU A 35 1.02 -2.69 -8.69
CA LEU A 35 0.09 -1.88 -7.91
C LEU A 35 0.54 -0.43 -7.91
N THR A 36 -0.31 0.44 -8.45
CA THR A 36 -0.03 1.87 -8.62
C THR A 36 -0.82 2.74 -7.65
N ALA A 37 -1.97 2.24 -7.15
CA ALA A 37 -2.67 2.85 -6.04
C ALA A 37 -3.24 1.83 -5.07
N LEU A 38 -3.26 2.22 -3.80
CA LEU A 38 -3.79 1.42 -2.70
C LEU A 38 -4.64 2.30 -1.77
N ASP A 39 -5.84 1.84 -1.40
CA ASP A 39 -6.70 2.49 -0.41
C ASP A 39 -6.76 1.62 0.87
N LEU A 40 -6.34 2.18 1.99
CA LEU A 40 -6.32 1.60 3.34
C LEU A 40 -7.15 2.42 4.34
N ARG A 41 -8.00 3.34 3.88
CA ARG A 41 -8.85 4.12 4.78
C ARG A 41 -9.75 3.23 5.64
N SER A 42 -10.15 3.77 6.78
CA SER A 42 -11.05 3.07 7.71
C SER A 42 -10.53 1.70 8.18
N ASN A 43 -9.21 1.57 8.35
CA ASN A 43 -8.57 0.42 8.96
C ASN A 43 -7.95 0.78 10.32
N SER A 44 -7.74 -0.23 11.17
CA SER A 44 -7.16 -0.09 12.51
C SER A 44 -5.62 -0.15 12.50
N ILE A 45 -5.00 0.60 11.58
CA ILE A 45 -3.54 0.64 11.42
C ILE A 45 -2.97 1.65 12.43
N GLY A 46 -2.33 1.13 13.47
CA GLY A 46 -1.61 1.96 14.44
C GLY A 46 -0.21 2.40 13.97
N PRO A 47 0.53 3.12 14.84
CA PRO A 47 1.81 3.72 14.48
C PRO A 47 2.85 2.72 13.97
N THR A 48 2.87 1.49 14.52
CA THR A 48 3.84 0.47 14.11
C THR A 48 3.54 -0.12 12.73
N GLY A 49 2.25 -0.22 12.36
CA GLY A 49 1.84 -0.62 11.02
C GLY A 49 2.11 0.47 9.99
N ALA A 50 1.79 1.72 10.34
CA ALA A 50 2.05 2.89 9.50
C ALA A 50 3.55 3.07 9.20
N LYS A 51 4.43 2.91 10.21
CA LYS A 51 5.88 2.95 10.01
C LYS A 51 6.37 1.88 9.03
N ALA A 52 5.86 0.64 9.16
CA ALA A 52 6.23 -0.45 8.25
C ALA A 52 5.80 -0.17 6.80
N LEU A 53 4.59 0.38 6.61
CA LEU A 53 4.13 0.81 5.29
C LEU A 53 5.04 1.92 4.73
N ALA A 54 5.35 2.96 5.52
CA ALA A 54 6.24 4.03 5.10
C ALA A 54 7.62 3.54 4.67
N ASP A 55 8.22 2.59 5.40
CA ASP A 55 9.51 2.01 5.05
C ASP A 55 9.44 1.16 3.77
N ALA A 56 8.32 0.47 3.53
CA ALA A 56 8.10 -0.26 2.27
C ALA A 56 7.91 0.70 1.08
N LEU A 57 7.19 1.80 1.26
CA LEU A 57 6.97 2.81 0.22
C LEU A 57 8.27 3.47 -0.23
N LYS A 58 9.21 3.72 0.67
CA LYS A 58 10.56 4.22 0.29
C LYS A 58 11.28 3.31 -0.70
N LYS A 59 10.97 2.02 -0.71
CA LYS A 59 11.56 1.03 -1.62
C LYS A 59 10.67 0.72 -2.83
N ASN A 60 9.38 1.01 -2.76
CA ASN A 60 8.45 0.77 -3.87
C ASN A 60 8.40 2.01 -4.77
N GLN A 61 8.88 1.87 -6.01
CA GLN A 61 8.90 2.94 -7.01
C GLN A 61 7.68 2.95 -7.94
N VAL A 62 6.76 2.00 -7.78
CA VAL A 62 5.58 1.82 -8.65
C VAL A 62 4.30 2.36 -7.99
N LEU A 63 4.18 2.28 -6.67
CA LEU A 63 3.01 2.80 -5.97
C LEU A 63 3.04 4.34 -5.97
N LEU A 64 2.10 4.95 -6.69
CA LEU A 64 2.00 6.40 -6.86
C LEU A 64 1.03 7.05 -5.88
N SER A 65 0.05 6.29 -5.37
CA SER A 65 -0.98 6.80 -4.48
C SER A 65 -1.27 5.82 -3.34
N LEU A 66 -1.23 6.31 -2.10
CA LEU A 66 -1.73 5.61 -0.93
C LEU A 66 -2.78 6.49 -0.25
N LYS A 67 -3.97 5.93 0.02
CA LYS A 67 -5.08 6.61 0.68
C LYS A 67 -5.43 5.92 1.99
#